data_AF-A0A180FVK9-F1
#
_entry.id   AF-A0A180FVK9-F1
#
_cell.length_a   1.000
_cell.length_b   1.000
_cell.length_c   1.000
_cell.angle_alpha   90.00
_cell.angle_beta   90.00
_cell.angle_gamma   90.00
#
_symmetry.space_group_name_H-M   'P 1'
#
loop_
_entity.id
_entity.type
_entity.pdbx_description
1 polymer ?
#
loop_
_entity_poly.entity_id
_entity_poly.type
_entity_poly.pdbx_seq_one_letter_code
_entity_poly.pdbx_strand_id
1 'polypeptide(L)' 'MKHLEDSMQVAFFKWADMQYPNLNKLLHHSPNGGKRNATEAVRFKRMGVRAGFPDVILLLPKNGYGSLCMGSRQRRANRP' A
#
# COMPACT_ATOMS: atom_id res chain seq x y z
N MET A 1 -8.77 3.19 17.46
CA MET A 1 -8.10 2.26 16.52
C MET A 1 -7.98 2.86 15.11
N LYS A 2 -7.36 4.05 14.94
CA LYS A 2 -7.18 4.67 13.61
C LYS A 2 -5.77 4.49 13.02
N HIS A 3 -4.84 3.96 13.81
CA HIS A 3 -3.41 3.85 13.46
C HIS A 3 -2.89 2.41 13.41
N LEU A 4 -3.76 1.40 13.54
CA LEU A 4 -3.29 0.02 13.56
C LEU A 4 -2.80 -0.40 12.17
N GLU A 5 -3.55 -0.07 11.12
CA GLU A 5 -3.13 -0.31 9.73
C GLU A 5 -1.84 0.46 9.39
N ASP A 6 -1.77 1.74 9.74
CA ASP A 6 -0.54 2.55 9.59
C ASP A 6 0.66 1.90 10.32
N SER A 7 0.47 1.47 11.57
CA SER A 7 1.53 0.85 12.37
C SER A 7 1.97 -0.50 11.83
N MET A 8 1.02 -1.30 11.32
CA MET A 8 1.30 -2.58 10.67
C MET A 8 2.07 -2.36 9.36
N GLN A 9 1.68 -1.35 8.58
CA GLN A 9 2.37 -0.98 7.35
C GLN A 9 3.81 -0.54 7.63
N VAL A 10 4.01 0.31 8.64
CA VAL A 10 5.35 0.73 9.09
C VAL A 10 6.18 -0.47 9.53
N ALA A 11 5.60 -1.38 10.33
CA ALA A 11 6.29 -2.59 10.77
C ALA A 11 6.64 -3.52 9.59
N PHE A 12 5.75 -3.66 8.61
CA PHE A 12 5.97 -4.45 7.40
C PHE A 12 7.15 -3.91 6.59
N PHE A 13 7.19 -2.62 6.29
CA PHE A 13 8.30 -2.03 5.52
C PHE A 13 9.62 -2.11 6.29
N LYS A 14 9.61 -1.85 7.60
CA LYS A 14 10.81 -2.00 8.44
C LYS A 14 11.34 -3.43 8.41
N TRP A 15 10.47 -4.42 8.51
CA TRP A 15 10.86 -5.83 8.41
C TRP A 15 11.38 -6.17 7.00
N ALA A 16 10.71 -5.73 5.94
CA ALA A 16 11.10 -5.98 4.57
C ALA A 16 12.48 -5.39 4.25
N ASP A 17 12.76 -4.17 4.72
CA ASP A 17 14.07 -3.53 4.55
C ASP A 17 15.21 -4.32 5.24
N MET A 18 14.92 -4.95 6.39
CA MET A 18 15.89 -5.79 7.10
C MET A 18 16.10 -7.15 6.42
N GLN A 19 15.03 -7.79 5.92
CA GLN A 19 15.12 -9.13 5.34
C GLN A 19 15.58 -9.11 3.87
N TYR A 20 15.21 -8.07 3.13
CA TYR A 20 15.40 -7.98 1.69
C TYR A 20 15.95 -6.60 1.31
N PRO A 21 17.15 -6.21 1.79
CA PRO A 21 17.72 -4.88 1.52
C PRO A 21 17.94 -4.63 0.01
N ASN A 22 18.09 -5.69 -0.79
CA ASN A 22 18.20 -5.60 -2.25
C ASN A 22 16.87 -5.29 -2.96
N LEU A 23 15.73 -5.44 -2.29
CA LEU A 23 14.39 -5.20 -2.85
C LEU A 23 13.80 -3.84 -2.43
N ASN A 24 14.45 -3.09 -1.53
CA ASN A 24 13.91 -1.84 -0.98
C ASN A 24 13.51 -0.81 -2.04
N LYS A 25 14.28 -0.67 -3.13
CA LYS A 25 13.99 0.24 -4.25
C LYS A 25 12.87 -0.26 -5.16
N LEU A 26 12.52 -1.54 -5.06
CA LEU A 26 11.47 -2.18 -5.86
C LEU A 26 10.15 -2.32 -5.08
N LEU A 27 10.18 -2.21 -3.76
CA LEU A 27 9.03 -2.31 -2.88
C LEU A 27 8.52 -0.90 -2.51
N HIS A 28 7.31 -0.56 -2.93
CA HIS A 28 6.74 0.78 -2.76
C HIS A 28 5.35 0.74 -2.11
N HIS A 29 5.10 1.66 -1.17
CA HIS A 29 3.76 1.92 -0.65
C HIS A 29 3.07 3.00 -1.47
N SER A 30 1.88 2.68 -2.01
CA SER A 30 1.00 3.66 -2.64
C SER A 30 0.03 4.25 -1.62
N PRO A 31 0.06 5.56 -1.34
CA PRO A 31 -0.78 6.17 -0.32
C PRO A 31 -2.22 6.42 -0.81
N ASN A 32 -2.86 5.47 -1.49
CA ASN A 32 -4.15 5.69 -2.15
C ASN A 32 -5.36 5.75 -1.20
N GLY A 33 -5.24 5.29 0.05
CA GLY A 33 -6.35 5.15 1.01
C GLY A 33 -6.54 6.28 2.04
N GLY A 34 -5.72 7.34 2.03
CA GLY A 34 -5.75 8.38 3.07
C GLY A 34 -7.01 9.27 3.05
N LYS A 35 -7.53 9.63 4.24
CA LYS A 35 -8.50 10.73 4.38
C LYS A 35 -7.84 12.03 3.92
N ARG A 36 -8.44 12.67 2.91
CA ARG A 36 -7.96 13.90 2.29
C ARG A 36 -9.11 14.87 2.12
N ASN A 37 -8.80 16.15 1.97
CA ASN A 37 -9.81 17.13 1.62
C ASN A 37 -10.38 16.82 0.23
N ALA A 38 -11.66 17.14 -0.01
CA ALA A 38 -12.33 16.83 -1.27
C ALA A 38 -11.57 17.39 -2.49
N THR A 39 -11.04 18.61 -2.37
CA THR A 39 -10.22 19.27 -3.41
C THR A 39 -8.96 18.49 -3.74
N GLU A 40 -8.26 17.97 -2.72
CA GLU A 40 -7.05 17.16 -2.90
C GLU A 40 -7.39 15.82 -3.55
N ALA A 41 -8.49 15.18 -3.15
CA ALA A 41 -8.95 13.94 -3.76
C ALA A 41 -9.28 14.12 -5.25
N VAL A 42 -9.92 15.22 -5.64
CA VAL A 42 -10.16 15.56 -7.06
C VAL A 42 -8.84 15.77 -7.81
N ARG A 43 -7.90 16.53 -7.23
CA ARG A 43 -6.58 16.75 -7.83
C ARG A 43 -5.83 15.43 -8.02
N PHE A 44 -5.80 14.56 -7.02
CA PHE A 44 -5.14 13.25 -7.12
C PHE A 44 -5.77 12.35 -8.17
N LYS A 45 -7.10 12.32 -8.28
CA LYS A 45 -7.78 11.60 -9.38
C LYS A 45 -7.37 12.13 -10.75
N ARG A 46 -7.24 13.45 -10.92
CA ARG A 46 -6.75 14.07 -12.16
C ARG A 46 -5.28 13.73 -12.44
N MET A 47 -4.46 13.58 -11.40
CA MET A 47 -3.06 13.13 -11.52
C MET A 47 -2.95 11.60 -11.76
N GLY A 48 -4.06 10.87 -11.80
CA GLY A 48 -4.09 9.44 -12.14
C GLY A 48 -4.29 8.48 -10.97
N VAL A 49 -4.57 8.96 -9.76
CA VAL A 49 -4.93 8.08 -8.63
C VAL A 49 -6.26 7.39 -8.93
N ARG A 50 -6.25 6.05 -8.91
CA ARG A 50 -7.41 5.20 -9.19
C ARG A 50 -7.83 4.43 -7.94
N ALA A 51 -9.14 4.39 -7.69
CA ALA A 51 -9.71 3.54 -6.64
C ALA A 51 -9.44 2.06 -6.96
N GLY A 52 -9.13 1.27 -5.93
CA GLY A 52 -8.82 -0.16 -6.08
C GLY A 52 -7.38 -0.48 -6.46
N PHE A 53 -6.52 0.53 -6.63
CA PHE A 53 -5.09 0.31 -6.77
C PHE A 53 -4.49 -0.20 -5.44
N PRO A 54 -3.56 -1.17 -5.48
CA PRO A 54 -2.99 -1.82 -4.29
C PRO A 54 -2.24 -0.84 -3.37
N ASP A 55 -2.20 -1.15 -2.08
CA ASP A 55 -1.45 -0.38 -1.08
C ASP A 55 0.06 -0.60 -1.19
N VAL A 56 0.50 -1.77 -1.67
CA VAL A 56 1.92 -2.14 -1.83
C VAL A 56 2.17 -2.75 -3.20
N ILE A 57 3.27 -2.36 -3.82
CA ILE A 57 3.74 -2.91 -5.09
C ILE A 57 5.20 -3.33 -4.96
N LEU A 58 5.50 -4.56 -5.36
CA LEU A 58 6.86 -5.04 -5.58
C LEU A 58 7.10 -5.16 -7.09
N LEU A 59 7.96 -4.29 -7.61
CA LEU A 59 8.36 -4.22 -9.02
C LEU A 59 9.47 -5.25 -9.34
N LEU A 60 9.17 -6.52 -9.07
CA LEU A 60 10.05 -7.63 -9.38
C LEU A 60 9.36 -8.58 -10.36
N PRO A 61 9.78 -8.61 -11.63
CA PRO A 61 9.23 -9.55 -12.60
C PRO A 61 9.58 -10.99 -12.20
N LYS A 62 8.59 -11.88 -12.22
CA LYS A 62 8.78 -13.31 -11.91
C LYS A 62 7.69 -14.15 -12.57
N ASN A 63 8.07 -15.30 -13.13
CA ASN A 63 7.15 -16.29 -13.72
C ASN A 63 6.18 -15.70 -14.75
N GLY A 64 6.62 -14.77 -15.60
CA GLY A 64 5.78 -14.12 -16.61
C GLY A 64 4.91 -12.97 -16.09
N TYR A 65 4.97 -12.64 -14.80
CA TYR A 65 4.31 -11.48 -14.21
C TYR A 65 5.30 -10.32 -14.05
N GLY A 66 4.87 -9.08 -14.32
CA GLY A 66 5.73 -7.90 -14.24
C GLY A 66 5.90 -7.30 -12.84
N SER A 67 4.96 -7.55 -11.93
CA SER A 67 5.00 -7.06 -10.55
C SER A 67 4.07 -7.87 -9.64
N LEU A 68 4.32 -7.79 -8.33
CA LEU A 68 3.42 -8.32 -7.29
C LEU A 68 2.71 -7.15 -6.62
N CYS A 69 1.37 -7.17 -6.67
CA CYS A 69 0.50 -6.15 -6.08
C CYS A 69 -0.21 -6.73 -4.85
N MET A 70 -0.11 -6.03 -3.72
CA MET A 70 -0.67 -6.48 -2.44
C MET A 70 -1.51 -5.38 -1.80
N GLY A 71 -2.62 -5.76 -1.17
CA GLY A 71 -3.46 -4.86 -0.39
C GLY A 71 -3.66 -5.37 1.02
N SER A 72 -3.67 -4.47 1.99
CA SER A 72 -3.99 -4.82 3.37
C SER A 72 -5.52 -4.88 3.55
N ARG A 73 -5.99 -5.91 4.25
CA ARG A 73 -7.37 -5.95 4.73
C ARG A 73 -7.38 -6.33 6.19
N GLN A 74 -7.75 -5.38 7.04
CA GLN A 74 -8.06 -5.70 8.42
C GLN A 74 -9.42 -6.39 8.48
N ARG A 75 -9.48 -7.58 9.09
CA ARG A 75 -10.77 -8.22 9.41
C ARG A 75 -11.55 -7.26 10.30
N ARG A 76 -12.75 -6.87 9.87
CA ARG A 76 -13.70 -6.22 10.77
C ARG A 76 -14.05 -7.25 11.83
N ALA A 77 -13.79 -6.94 13.09
CA ALA A 77 -14.39 -7.69 14.20
C ALA A 77 -15.90 -7.71 13.96
N ASN A 78 -16.52 -8.89 14.04
CA ASN A 78 -17.97 -9.06 13.90
C ASN A 78 -18.65 -7.95 14.69
N ARG A 79 -19.38 -7.07 13.99
CA ARG A 79 -20.38 -6.25 14.67
C ARG A 79 -21.52 -7.21 15.06
N PRO A 80 -22.01 -7.15 16.30
CA PRO A 80 -23.20 -7.90 16.69
C PRO A 80 -24.39 -7.53 15.80
#